data_AF-H5TQ00-F1
#
_entry.id   AF-H5TQ00-F1
#
_cell.length_a   1.000
_cell.length_b   1.000
_cell.length_c   1.000
_cell.angle_alpha   90.00
_cell.angle_beta   90.00
_cell.angle_gamma   90.00
#
_symmetry.space_group_name_H-M   'P 1'
#
loop_
_entity.id
_entity.type
_entity.pdbx_description
1 polymer ?
#
loop_
_entity_poly.entity_id
_entity_poly.type
_entity_poly.pdbx_seq_one_letter_code
_entity_poly.pdbx_strand_id
1 'polypeptide(L)'
;MTLRRALRLLVVFALVIVASACSQPDPTPLPEDSEPVPSANHDFSGRVSTTDTGLMLDGRTWFPAGFNSYQLGTDWALNAGCGAQVDLDEYFAKLPPRALTRFNLFSAFLVDKVGKNNYSRLDAIFAAAKRHNQMILPVLTGSSGACEDEKFKERSWYQNGWQKTEIAAGMTFADWLSTAVARWHDEPTLAGWEPVGEPEASNCGPTGCAWQTRTCPPNGAAVLRAFFDDVGARIRAIDDRHPIFAGFVGGDQCGLTGSEYARVAASPGLDVLDYHDYSAGGAVAPGGSDLPARLAQARHLDKPLVVNEVGIDAGSCLPLDTRAKQFGTLYETYRSAGVAGALLWAFVPDPRPAECTFDIGFDDPAWQVVEREIS
;
A
#
# COMPACT_ATOMS: atom_id res chain seq x y z
N MET A 1 75.80 24.31 -34.65
CA MET A 1 74.79 23.89 -35.65
C MET A 1 73.87 22.94 -34.91
N THR A 2 72.60 23.24 -34.62
CA THR A 2 71.54 23.58 -35.57
C THR A 2 70.52 24.54 -34.97
N LEU A 3 70.14 25.51 -35.78
CA LEU A 3 69.10 26.51 -35.60
C LEU A 3 67.95 26.11 -36.54
N ARG A 4 66.69 26.11 -36.09
CA ARG A 4 65.48 26.55 -36.85
C ARG A 4 64.20 26.21 -36.08
N ARG A 5 63.50 27.27 -35.63
CA ARG A 5 62.17 27.74 -36.06
C ARG A 5 61.01 26.92 -35.48
N ALA A 6 60.32 27.43 -34.45
CA ALA A 6 59.26 28.44 -34.51
C ALA A 6 57.89 27.84 -34.89
N LEU A 7 56.97 27.75 -33.91
CA LEU A 7 55.69 28.42 -33.99
C LEU A 7 55.01 28.46 -32.61
N ARG A 8 54.67 29.67 -32.18
CA ARG A 8 53.73 29.95 -31.09
C ARG A 8 52.33 29.63 -31.60
N LEU A 9 51.55 28.87 -30.83
CA LEU A 9 50.10 28.99 -30.81
C LEU A 9 49.60 28.53 -29.44
N LEU A 10 49.35 29.53 -28.61
CA LEU A 10 48.50 29.44 -27.43
C LEU A 10 47.09 29.15 -27.93
N VAL A 11 46.51 28.00 -27.59
CA VAL A 11 45.06 27.80 -27.63
C VAL A 11 44.68 27.14 -26.31
N VAL A 12 44.38 28.00 -25.32
CA VAL A 12 43.65 27.62 -24.13
C VAL A 12 42.18 27.55 -24.54
N PHE A 13 41.66 26.34 -24.73
CA PHE A 13 40.21 26.15 -24.83
C PHE A 13 39.64 26.27 -23.42
N ALA A 14 39.27 27.49 -23.02
CA ALA A 14 38.35 27.71 -21.92
C ALA A 14 36.94 27.41 -22.45
N LEU A 15 36.47 26.18 -22.23
CA LEU A 15 35.04 25.87 -22.34
C LEU A 15 34.35 26.48 -21.12
N VAL A 16 33.85 27.71 -21.29
CA VAL A 16 32.81 28.27 -20.42
C VAL A 16 31.52 27.56 -20.80
N ILE A 17 31.22 26.45 -20.13
CA ILE A 17 29.87 25.89 -20.12
C ILE A 17 29.07 26.80 -19.19
N VAL A 18 28.32 27.73 -19.78
CA VAL A 18 27.18 28.35 -19.10
C VAL A 18 26.15 27.24 -18.96
N ALA A 19 26.24 26.47 -17.89
CA ALA A 19 25.13 25.66 -17.43
C ALA A 19 24.08 26.65 -16.93
N SER A 20 23.17 27.03 -17.80
CA SER A 20 21.85 27.51 -17.39
C SER A 20 21.17 26.36 -16.69
N ALA A 21 21.52 26.13 -15.43
CA ALA A 21 20.76 25.31 -14.53
C ALA A 21 19.39 25.99 -14.42
N CYS A 22 18.39 25.39 -15.06
CA CYS A 22 17.03 25.54 -14.59
C CYS A 22 16.99 24.91 -13.20
N SER A 23 17.42 25.66 -12.18
CA SER A 23 17.12 25.36 -10.79
C SER A 23 15.59 25.40 -10.69
N GLN A 24 14.97 24.23 -10.73
CA GLN A 24 13.60 24.08 -10.27
C GLN A 24 13.59 24.54 -8.81
N PRO A 25 12.61 25.36 -8.40
CA PRO A 25 12.51 25.77 -7.01
C PRO A 25 12.42 24.52 -6.12
N ASP A 26 13.10 24.55 -4.98
CA ASP A 26 12.90 23.55 -3.92
C ASP A 26 11.38 23.40 -3.67
N PRO A 27 10.88 22.19 -3.37
CA PRO A 27 9.49 22.00 -2.99
C PRO A 27 9.14 23.02 -1.91
N THR A 28 8.14 23.85 -2.18
CA THR A 28 7.70 24.89 -1.23
C THR A 28 7.47 24.20 0.12
N PRO A 29 8.17 24.59 1.19
CA PRO A 29 7.92 24.05 2.50
C PRO A 29 6.44 24.27 2.82
N LEU A 30 5.69 23.20 3.04
CA LEU A 30 4.35 23.31 3.59
C LEU A 30 4.48 24.09 4.91
N PRO A 31 3.70 25.18 5.13
CA PRO A 31 3.75 25.94 6.36
C PRO A 31 3.61 24.97 7.54
N GLU A 32 4.45 25.14 8.58
CA GLU A 32 4.35 24.31 9.79
C GLU A 32 2.97 24.42 10.47
N ASP A 33 2.18 25.43 10.10
CA ASP A 33 0.88 25.79 10.67
C ASP A 33 -0.30 25.69 9.68
N SER A 34 -0.19 25.00 8.53
CA SER A 34 -1.38 24.80 7.70
C SER A 34 -2.34 23.86 8.40
N GLU A 35 -3.42 24.41 8.95
CA GLU A 35 -4.47 23.62 9.61
C GLU A 35 -4.95 22.50 8.68
N PRO A 36 -5.20 21.31 9.21
CA PRO A 36 -5.69 20.21 8.40
C PRO A 36 -7.02 20.60 7.75
N VAL A 37 -7.08 20.53 6.43
CA VAL A 37 -8.32 20.78 5.68
C VAL A 37 -9.09 19.47 5.62
N PRO A 38 -10.40 19.45 5.96
CA PRO A 38 -11.28 18.30 5.77
C PRO A 38 -11.17 17.71 4.36
N SER A 39 -11.40 16.40 4.23
CA SER A 39 -11.43 15.75 2.91
C SER A 39 -12.43 16.46 1.99
N ALA A 40 -11.98 16.87 0.81
CA ALA A 40 -12.84 17.58 -0.14
C ALA A 40 -13.71 16.62 -0.97
N ASN A 41 -13.42 15.31 -0.96
CA ASN A 41 -14.05 14.35 -1.86
C ASN A 41 -14.59 13.12 -1.14
N HIS A 42 -15.92 13.05 -1.04
CA HIS A 42 -16.65 11.92 -0.48
C HIS A 42 -17.52 11.21 -1.51
N ASP A 43 -17.84 11.90 -2.61
CA ASP A 43 -18.74 11.41 -3.66
C ASP A 43 -17.93 10.95 -4.86
N PHE A 44 -17.93 9.65 -5.07
CA PHE A 44 -17.12 8.94 -6.04
C PHE A 44 -18.04 8.27 -7.06
N SER A 45 -17.72 8.38 -8.35
CA SER A 45 -18.56 7.79 -9.41
C SER A 45 -18.35 6.27 -9.60
N GLY A 46 -17.42 5.68 -8.85
CA GLY A 46 -17.28 4.24 -8.66
C GLY A 46 -18.35 3.71 -7.70
N ARG A 47 -18.26 2.42 -7.38
CA ARG A 47 -19.22 1.80 -6.45
C ARG A 47 -18.96 2.12 -4.99
N VAL A 48 -17.69 2.42 -4.66
CA VAL A 48 -17.27 2.75 -3.30
C VAL A 48 -17.16 4.24 -3.15
N SER A 49 -17.76 4.76 -2.08
CA SER A 49 -17.62 6.15 -1.67
C SER A 49 -17.27 6.25 -0.18
N THR A 50 -16.89 7.43 0.29
CA THR A 50 -16.51 7.65 1.69
C THR A 50 -17.51 8.56 2.40
N THR A 51 -17.48 8.54 3.72
CA THR A 51 -18.10 9.50 4.63
C THR A 51 -17.04 9.89 5.65
N ASP A 52 -17.31 10.88 6.51
CA ASP A 52 -16.35 11.36 7.52
C ASP A 52 -15.75 10.23 8.38
N THR A 53 -16.49 9.13 8.60
CA THR A 53 -16.08 8.03 9.48
C THR A 53 -16.30 6.63 8.91
N GLY A 54 -16.81 6.48 7.70
CA GLY A 54 -17.20 5.18 7.14
C GLY A 54 -17.11 5.10 5.63
N LEU A 55 -17.39 3.90 5.11
CA LEU A 55 -17.43 3.62 3.69
C LEU A 55 -18.85 3.26 3.24
N MET A 56 -19.12 3.49 1.97
CA MET A 56 -20.36 3.08 1.32
C MET A 56 -20.05 2.22 0.10
N LEU A 57 -20.92 1.25 -0.19
CA LEU A 57 -20.91 0.45 -1.40
C LEU A 57 -22.30 0.54 -2.05
N ASP A 58 -22.37 1.01 -3.29
CA ASP A 58 -23.61 1.22 -4.04
C ASP A 58 -24.64 2.06 -3.26
N GLY A 59 -24.18 3.13 -2.61
CA GLY A 59 -25.02 4.04 -1.83
C GLY A 59 -25.52 3.48 -0.49
N ARG A 60 -25.00 2.34 -0.02
CA ARG A 60 -25.33 1.73 1.27
C ARG A 60 -24.11 1.69 2.17
N THR A 61 -24.29 1.88 3.48
CA THR A 61 -23.22 1.68 4.46
C THR A 61 -22.56 0.33 4.25
N TRP A 62 -21.24 0.33 4.18
CA TRP A 62 -20.44 -0.86 3.94
C TRP A 62 -19.31 -0.90 4.94
N PHE A 63 -19.24 -2.01 5.67
CA PHE A 63 -18.11 -2.36 6.50
C PHE A 63 -17.32 -3.43 5.72
N PRO A 64 -16.24 -3.08 4.99
CA PRO A 64 -15.44 -4.09 4.33
C PRO A 64 -14.89 -5.07 5.36
N ALA A 65 -15.21 -6.34 5.17
CA ALA A 65 -14.54 -7.46 5.79
C ALA A 65 -14.01 -8.39 4.70
N GLY A 66 -12.94 -9.11 5.00
CA GLY A 66 -12.32 -10.00 4.04
C GLY A 66 -10.89 -10.32 4.40
N PHE A 67 -10.05 -10.47 3.38
CA PHE A 67 -8.70 -11.00 3.54
C PHE A 67 -7.67 -10.17 2.78
N ASN A 68 -6.49 -10.08 3.37
CA ASN A 68 -5.28 -9.85 2.61
C ASN A 68 -4.91 -11.15 1.89
N SER A 69 -4.71 -11.07 0.58
CA SER A 69 -4.23 -12.15 -0.27
C SER A 69 -3.12 -11.63 -1.16
N TYR A 70 -1.95 -11.40 -0.55
CA TYR A 70 -0.81 -10.77 -1.20
C TYR A 70 -0.33 -11.52 -2.47
N GLN A 71 -0.60 -12.82 -2.56
CA GLN A 71 -0.09 -13.72 -3.60
C GLN A 71 -1.01 -13.95 -4.81
N LEU A 72 -2.12 -13.20 -4.94
CA LEU A 72 -3.00 -13.37 -6.11
C LEU A 72 -2.27 -13.18 -7.44
N GLY A 73 -1.19 -12.37 -7.48
CA GLY A 73 -0.33 -12.18 -8.66
C GLY A 73 0.54 -13.38 -9.04
N THR A 74 0.66 -14.40 -8.18
CA THR A 74 1.48 -15.58 -8.44
C THR A 74 0.88 -16.46 -9.52
N ASP A 75 1.67 -16.73 -10.56
CA ASP A 75 1.41 -17.78 -11.55
C ASP A 75 2.74 -18.45 -11.88
N TRP A 76 2.94 -19.65 -11.34
CA TRP A 76 4.19 -20.38 -11.46
C TRP A 76 4.50 -20.84 -12.88
N ALA A 77 3.55 -20.82 -13.81
CA ALA A 77 3.84 -21.04 -15.22
C ALA A 77 4.38 -19.76 -15.88
N LEU A 78 3.96 -18.59 -15.40
CA LEU A 78 4.23 -17.30 -16.02
C LEU A 78 5.39 -16.54 -15.38
N ASN A 79 5.35 -16.29 -14.06
CA ASN A 79 6.22 -15.38 -13.34
C ASN A 79 6.98 -16.07 -12.19
N ALA A 80 7.81 -15.29 -11.48
CA ALA A 80 8.60 -15.77 -10.35
C ALA A 80 7.80 -15.98 -9.06
N GLY A 81 6.54 -15.55 -9.03
CA GLY A 81 5.66 -15.71 -7.88
C GLY A 81 6.04 -14.92 -6.63
N CYS A 82 5.13 -14.99 -5.67
CA CYS A 82 5.24 -14.46 -4.32
C CYS A 82 4.31 -15.32 -3.47
N GLY A 83 4.83 -16.25 -2.68
CA GLY A 83 4.00 -17.28 -2.05
C GLY A 83 3.39 -18.25 -3.08
N ALA A 84 2.34 -18.96 -2.70
CA ALA A 84 1.71 -19.98 -3.52
C ALA A 84 0.74 -19.42 -4.57
N GLN A 85 0.56 -20.20 -5.64
CA GLN A 85 -0.40 -19.88 -6.68
C GLN A 85 -1.83 -20.16 -6.21
N VAL A 86 -2.70 -19.17 -6.34
CA VAL A 86 -4.11 -19.26 -5.97
C VAL A 86 -4.96 -19.60 -7.20
N ASP A 87 -5.85 -20.57 -7.06
CA ASP A 87 -7.00 -20.71 -7.95
C ASP A 87 -7.96 -19.54 -7.70
N LEU A 88 -8.00 -18.62 -8.66
CA LEU A 88 -8.74 -17.36 -8.52
C LEU A 88 -10.25 -17.60 -8.46
N ASP A 89 -10.77 -18.55 -9.24
CA ASP A 89 -12.21 -18.78 -9.27
C ASP A 89 -12.67 -19.51 -8.01
N GLU A 90 -11.89 -20.48 -7.51
CA GLU A 90 -12.19 -21.12 -6.21
C GLU A 90 -12.16 -20.11 -5.06
N TYR A 91 -11.13 -19.25 -5.02
CA TYR A 91 -11.00 -18.21 -4.00
C TYR A 91 -12.17 -17.22 -4.01
N PHE A 92 -12.42 -16.58 -5.16
CA PHE A 92 -13.46 -15.55 -5.25
C PHE A 92 -14.88 -16.11 -5.14
N ALA A 93 -15.12 -17.36 -5.56
CA ALA A 93 -16.42 -18.01 -5.38
C ALA A 93 -16.76 -18.31 -3.91
N LYS A 94 -15.75 -18.55 -3.08
CA LYS A 94 -15.95 -18.86 -1.66
C LYS A 94 -16.18 -17.63 -0.79
N LEU A 95 -15.75 -16.45 -1.26
CA LEU A 95 -15.93 -15.22 -0.50
C LEU A 95 -17.42 -14.89 -0.33
N PRO A 96 -17.85 -14.46 0.88
CA PRO A 96 -19.19 -13.95 1.06
C PRO A 96 -19.43 -12.70 0.17
N PRO A 97 -20.67 -12.44 -0.28
CA PRO A 97 -20.94 -11.32 -1.18
C PRO A 97 -20.51 -9.98 -0.60
N ARG A 98 -19.81 -9.14 -1.38
CA ARG A 98 -19.28 -7.83 -0.97
C ARG A 98 -18.09 -7.89 -0.01
N ALA A 99 -17.42 -9.04 0.08
CA ALA A 99 -16.12 -9.11 0.75
C ALA A 99 -15.09 -8.25 0.00
N LEU A 100 -14.08 -7.81 0.73
CA LEU A 100 -12.94 -7.07 0.19
C LEU A 100 -11.68 -7.95 0.22
N THR A 101 -11.02 -8.09 -0.92
CA THR A 101 -9.68 -8.68 -1.00
C THR A 101 -8.64 -7.60 -1.26
N ARG A 102 -7.74 -7.38 -0.29
CA ARG A 102 -6.53 -6.56 -0.48
C ARG A 102 -5.41 -7.44 -1.02
N PHE A 103 -4.74 -7.05 -2.10
CA PHE A 103 -3.75 -7.89 -2.77
C PHE A 103 -2.61 -7.08 -3.41
N ASN A 104 -1.47 -7.72 -3.65
CA ASN A 104 -0.34 -7.06 -4.29
C ASN A 104 -0.53 -7.01 -5.80
N LEU A 105 -0.70 -5.81 -6.33
CA LEU A 105 -0.68 -5.50 -7.75
C LEU A 105 0.68 -4.88 -8.11
N PHE A 106 1.74 -5.65 -7.89
CA PHE A 106 3.12 -5.20 -8.11
C PHE A 106 3.56 -5.43 -9.55
N SER A 107 4.39 -4.53 -10.09
CA SER A 107 4.93 -4.68 -11.46
C SER A 107 5.78 -5.94 -11.62
N ALA A 108 6.34 -6.48 -10.54
CA ALA A 108 7.10 -7.72 -10.55
C ALA A 108 6.30 -8.92 -11.09
N PHE A 109 4.98 -8.96 -10.88
CA PHE A 109 4.13 -10.02 -11.41
C PHE A 109 3.93 -9.97 -12.92
N LEU A 110 4.27 -8.84 -13.57
CA LEU A 110 4.26 -8.72 -15.03
C LEU A 110 5.41 -9.47 -15.67
N VAL A 111 6.53 -9.64 -14.98
CA VAL A 111 7.76 -10.13 -15.59
C VAL A 111 7.64 -11.63 -15.79
N ASP A 112 7.46 -12.05 -17.03
CA ASP A 112 7.43 -13.47 -17.37
C ASP A 112 8.82 -14.11 -17.25
N LYS A 113 8.88 -15.44 -17.30
CA LYS A 113 10.13 -16.20 -17.20
C LYS A 113 11.16 -15.91 -18.30
N VAL A 114 10.80 -15.19 -19.37
CA VAL A 114 11.73 -14.75 -20.42
C VAL A 114 12.01 -13.25 -20.38
N GLY A 115 11.55 -12.56 -19.32
CA GLY A 115 11.83 -11.15 -19.06
C GLY A 115 10.93 -10.17 -19.82
N LYS A 116 9.78 -10.62 -20.34
CA LYS A 116 8.80 -9.74 -21.01
C LYS A 116 7.65 -9.41 -20.07
N ASN A 117 7.08 -8.21 -20.26
CA ASN A 117 5.89 -7.79 -19.52
C ASN A 117 4.66 -8.52 -20.08
N ASN A 118 3.97 -9.25 -19.21
CA ASN A 118 2.74 -9.97 -19.50
C ASN A 118 1.68 -9.69 -18.41
N TYR A 119 0.56 -9.10 -18.81
CA TYR A 119 -0.52 -8.69 -17.92
C TYR A 119 -1.52 -9.82 -17.62
N SER A 120 -1.42 -10.98 -18.28
CA SER A 120 -2.48 -11.99 -18.29
C SER A 120 -2.89 -12.47 -16.90
N ARG A 121 -1.92 -12.64 -15.98
CA ARG A 121 -2.25 -13.05 -14.61
C ARG A 121 -2.95 -11.94 -13.83
N LEU A 122 -2.49 -10.70 -13.94
CA LEU A 122 -3.13 -9.58 -13.26
C LEU A 122 -4.53 -9.32 -13.81
N ASP A 123 -4.71 -9.34 -15.14
CA ASP A 123 -6.02 -9.25 -15.78
C ASP A 123 -6.99 -10.35 -15.29
N ALA A 124 -6.47 -11.57 -15.08
CA ALA A 124 -7.27 -12.68 -14.60
C ALA A 124 -7.82 -12.45 -13.18
N ILE A 125 -7.10 -11.72 -12.32
CA ILE A 125 -7.57 -11.35 -10.97
C ILE A 125 -8.80 -10.46 -11.06
N PHE A 126 -8.70 -9.35 -11.81
CA PHE A 126 -9.83 -8.42 -12.01
C PHE A 126 -11.02 -9.14 -12.67
N ALA A 127 -10.75 -9.96 -13.69
CA ALA A 127 -11.80 -10.72 -14.36
C ALA A 127 -12.48 -11.74 -13.43
N ALA A 128 -11.74 -12.41 -12.54
CA ALA A 128 -12.30 -13.35 -11.58
C ALA A 128 -13.12 -12.63 -10.49
N ALA A 129 -12.58 -11.56 -9.91
CA ALA A 129 -13.31 -10.72 -8.96
C ALA A 129 -14.64 -10.25 -9.56
N LYS A 130 -14.63 -9.79 -10.82
CA LYS A 130 -15.82 -9.37 -11.56
C LYS A 130 -16.82 -10.50 -11.78
N ARG A 131 -16.37 -11.68 -12.18
CA ARG A 131 -17.25 -12.86 -12.37
C ARG A 131 -17.99 -13.23 -11.08
N HIS A 132 -17.34 -13.08 -9.93
CA HIS A 132 -17.89 -13.44 -8.63
C HIS A 132 -18.46 -12.24 -7.85
N ASN A 133 -18.48 -11.04 -8.45
CA ASN A 133 -18.95 -9.80 -7.83
C ASN A 133 -18.30 -9.51 -6.46
N GLN A 134 -16.99 -9.69 -6.38
CA GLN A 134 -16.18 -9.44 -5.18
C GLN A 134 -15.40 -8.14 -5.30
N MET A 135 -15.25 -7.41 -4.20
CA MET A 135 -14.51 -6.15 -4.18
C MET A 135 -13.01 -6.40 -3.98
N ILE A 136 -12.17 -5.61 -4.62
CA ILE A 136 -10.71 -5.73 -4.53
C ILE A 136 -10.03 -4.38 -4.26
N LEU A 137 -8.97 -4.42 -3.45
CA LEU A 137 -8.09 -3.29 -3.13
C LEU A 137 -6.66 -3.63 -3.58
N PRO A 138 -6.23 -3.22 -4.78
CA PRO A 138 -4.87 -3.41 -5.25
C PRO A 138 -3.88 -2.49 -4.53
N VAL A 139 -2.79 -3.09 -4.03
CA VAL A 139 -1.61 -2.42 -3.49
C VAL A 139 -0.54 -2.35 -4.59
N LEU A 140 -0.10 -1.16 -4.97
CA LEU A 140 0.73 -1.00 -6.18
C LEU A 140 2.22 -1.29 -5.95
N THR A 141 2.70 -1.17 -4.70
CA THR A 141 4.07 -1.54 -4.27
C THR A 141 4.11 -1.67 -2.75
N GLY A 142 5.11 -2.36 -2.18
CA GLY A 142 5.29 -2.49 -0.73
C GLY A 142 6.56 -1.79 -0.24
N SER A 143 6.54 -1.13 0.93
CA SER A 143 7.75 -0.42 1.43
C SER A 143 8.92 -1.37 1.72
N SER A 144 8.64 -2.64 2.04
CA SER A 144 9.67 -3.66 2.29
C SER A 144 10.41 -4.12 1.02
N GLY A 145 9.79 -3.98 -0.14
CA GLY A 145 10.25 -4.59 -1.41
C GLY A 145 10.06 -6.10 -1.49
N ALA A 146 9.47 -6.73 -0.46
CA ALA A 146 9.17 -8.15 -0.46
C ALA A 146 8.21 -8.47 -1.62
N CYS A 147 8.49 -9.55 -2.35
CA CYS A 147 7.75 -9.92 -3.55
C CYS A 147 7.87 -8.95 -4.73
N GLU A 148 8.85 -8.05 -4.67
CA GLU A 148 9.23 -7.17 -5.77
C GLU A 148 10.69 -7.41 -6.15
N ASP A 149 11.61 -6.58 -5.64
CA ASP A 149 13.05 -6.66 -5.88
C ASP A 149 13.85 -6.91 -4.58
N GLU A 150 13.14 -7.21 -3.49
CA GLU A 150 13.68 -7.43 -2.14
C GLU A 150 14.46 -6.22 -1.59
N LYS A 151 14.19 -5.02 -2.13
CA LYS A 151 14.82 -3.77 -1.65
C LYS A 151 13.83 -2.90 -0.90
N PHE A 152 14.20 -2.59 0.34
CA PHE A 152 13.50 -1.64 1.16
C PHE A 152 13.50 -0.24 0.51
N LYS A 153 12.33 0.40 0.47
CA LYS A 153 12.16 1.76 -0.04
C LYS A 153 12.55 2.75 1.04
N GLU A 154 13.79 3.21 1.00
CA GLU A 154 14.30 4.23 1.93
C GLU A 154 13.67 5.61 1.64
N ARG A 155 13.90 6.56 2.55
CA ARG A 155 13.47 7.96 2.43
C ARG A 155 13.73 8.58 1.05
N SER A 156 14.89 8.31 0.45
CA SER A 156 15.28 8.86 -0.86
C SER A 156 14.36 8.38 -2.00
N TRP A 157 13.77 7.19 -1.85
CA TRP A 157 12.78 6.66 -2.78
C TRP A 157 11.52 7.53 -2.76
N TYR A 158 10.97 7.82 -1.57
CA TYR A 158 9.78 8.69 -1.43
C TYR A 158 10.04 10.13 -1.89
N GLN A 159 11.26 10.66 -1.68
CA GLN A 159 11.59 12.01 -2.11
C GLN A 159 11.55 12.17 -3.63
N ASN A 160 12.15 11.23 -4.37
CA ASN A 160 12.27 11.33 -5.83
C ASN A 160 12.53 9.98 -6.52
N GLY A 161 13.02 8.96 -5.81
CA GLY A 161 13.40 7.69 -6.42
C GLY A 161 12.24 6.95 -7.06
N TRP A 162 11.00 7.12 -6.57
CA TRP A 162 9.81 6.54 -7.18
C TRP A 162 9.56 7.00 -8.64
N GLN A 163 10.14 8.12 -9.05
CA GLN A 163 10.07 8.66 -10.43
C GLN A 163 11.33 8.40 -11.26
N LYS A 164 12.41 7.88 -10.66
CA LYS A 164 13.76 7.87 -11.27
C LYS A 164 14.41 6.49 -11.27
N THR A 165 14.06 5.67 -10.29
CA THR A 165 14.62 4.33 -10.13
C THR A 165 13.71 3.35 -10.85
N GLU A 166 14.28 2.60 -11.79
CA GLU A 166 13.59 1.49 -12.41
C GLU A 166 13.31 0.40 -11.36
N ILE A 167 12.05 -0.04 -11.32
CA ILE A 167 11.58 -1.22 -10.59
C ILE A 167 11.47 -2.39 -11.58
N ALA A 168 10.93 -3.51 -11.12
CA ALA A 168 10.63 -4.64 -11.99
C ALA A 168 9.75 -4.22 -13.19
N ALA A 169 9.81 -4.99 -14.28
CA ALA A 169 9.16 -4.70 -15.56
C ALA A 169 9.76 -3.53 -16.36
N GLY A 170 10.96 -3.04 -15.98
CA GLY A 170 11.74 -2.06 -16.75
C GLY A 170 11.10 -0.67 -16.81
N MET A 171 10.46 -0.26 -15.72
CA MET A 171 9.72 1.00 -15.60
C MET A 171 9.94 1.62 -14.23
N THR A 172 9.66 2.91 -14.06
CA THR A 172 9.65 3.53 -12.72
C THR A 172 8.36 3.20 -11.97
N PHE A 173 8.30 3.43 -10.66
CA PHE A 173 7.02 3.32 -9.95
C PHE A 173 5.99 4.33 -10.46
N ALA A 174 6.41 5.54 -10.84
CA ALA A 174 5.51 6.53 -11.45
C ALA A 174 4.87 6.02 -12.76
N ASP A 175 5.63 5.30 -13.57
CA ASP A 175 5.14 4.66 -14.80
C ASP A 175 4.21 3.49 -14.49
N TRP A 176 4.57 2.66 -13.50
CA TRP A 176 3.74 1.55 -13.06
C TRP A 176 2.40 2.03 -12.51
N LEU A 177 2.42 3.02 -11.62
CA LEU A 177 1.25 3.69 -11.07
C LEU A 177 0.30 4.14 -12.17
N SER A 178 0.83 4.85 -13.18
CA SER A 178 0.02 5.36 -14.28
C SER A 178 -0.51 4.23 -15.17
N THR A 179 0.31 3.21 -15.41
CA THR A 179 -0.05 2.05 -16.25
C THR A 179 -1.14 1.20 -15.59
N ALA A 180 -0.99 0.89 -14.31
CA ALA A 180 -1.96 0.10 -13.56
C ALA A 180 -3.31 0.81 -13.44
N VAL A 181 -3.29 2.08 -13.01
CA VAL A 181 -4.52 2.86 -12.87
C VAL A 181 -5.21 3.01 -14.23
N ALA A 182 -4.49 3.40 -15.29
CA ALA A 182 -5.07 3.52 -16.63
C ALA A 182 -5.66 2.21 -17.17
N ARG A 183 -5.14 1.05 -16.73
CA ARG A 183 -5.59 -0.26 -17.22
C ARG A 183 -6.86 -0.74 -16.52
N TRP A 184 -6.99 -0.49 -15.22
CA TRP A 184 -8.04 -1.13 -14.40
C TRP A 184 -8.97 -0.14 -13.68
N HIS A 185 -8.87 1.18 -13.90
CA HIS A 185 -9.75 2.17 -13.27
C HIS A 185 -11.25 2.02 -13.62
N ASP A 186 -11.59 1.32 -14.70
CA ASP A 186 -13.00 1.08 -15.08
C ASP A 186 -13.56 -0.25 -14.55
N GLU A 187 -12.77 -1.01 -13.76
CA GLU A 187 -13.24 -2.29 -13.24
C GLU A 187 -14.28 -2.08 -12.11
N PRO A 188 -15.50 -2.63 -12.25
CA PRO A 188 -16.59 -2.38 -11.31
C PRO A 188 -16.41 -3.08 -9.96
N THR A 189 -15.33 -3.83 -9.78
CA THR A 189 -14.96 -4.49 -8.53
C THR A 189 -13.89 -3.75 -7.76
N LEU A 190 -13.36 -2.66 -8.32
CA LEU A 190 -12.34 -1.87 -7.67
C LEU A 190 -12.94 -1.10 -6.49
N ALA A 191 -12.40 -1.33 -5.29
CA ALA A 191 -12.80 -0.60 -4.09
C ALA A 191 -12.07 0.73 -3.95
N GLY A 192 -10.85 0.81 -4.48
CA GLY A 192 -9.94 1.94 -4.33
C GLY A 192 -8.54 1.58 -4.78
N TRP A 193 -7.61 2.52 -4.67
CA TRP A 193 -6.19 2.30 -4.91
C TRP A 193 -5.41 2.45 -3.63
N GLU A 194 -4.49 1.53 -3.34
CA GLU A 194 -3.48 1.71 -2.30
C GLU A 194 -2.10 1.87 -2.97
N PRO A 195 -1.52 3.08 -3.00
CA PRO A 195 -0.30 3.30 -3.77
C PRO A 195 0.90 2.55 -3.18
N VAL A 196 1.03 2.54 -1.85
CA VAL A 196 2.15 1.91 -1.14
C VAL A 196 1.63 1.24 0.12
N GLY A 197 1.89 -0.05 0.27
CA GLY A 197 1.68 -0.76 1.52
C GLY A 197 2.81 -0.46 2.51
N GLU A 198 2.42 -0.09 3.74
CA GLU A 198 3.28 0.18 4.90
C GLU A 198 4.36 1.25 4.66
N PRO A 199 4.02 2.45 4.15
CA PRO A 199 5.01 3.46 3.81
C PRO A 199 5.75 3.98 5.05
N GLU A 200 7.04 4.24 4.89
CA GLU A 200 7.91 4.76 5.95
C GLU A 200 9.08 5.56 5.36
N ALA A 201 9.34 6.77 5.85
CA ALA A 201 10.45 7.62 5.41
C ALA A 201 11.75 7.40 6.20
N SER A 202 12.11 6.13 6.41
CA SER A 202 13.31 5.69 7.15
C SER A 202 14.51 5.45 6.23
N ASN A 203 15.70 5.36 6.83
CA ASN A 203 16.90 4.87 6.15
C ASN A 203 17.36 3.57 6.79
N CYS A 204 17.89 2.65 5.99
CA CYS A 204 18.50 1.44 6.49
C CYS A 204 19.69 1.77 7.40
N GLY A 205 19.84 0.99 8.46
CA GLY A 205 20.99 1.12 9.36
C GLY A 205 22.25 0.46 8.79
N PRO A 206 23.39 0.62 9.47
CA PRO A 206 24.66 0.00 9.06
C PRO A 206 24.60 -1.53 8.96
N THR A 207 23.68 -2.17 9.70
CA THR A 207 23.53 -3.63 9.77
C THR A 207 22.34 -4.16 8.98
N GLY A 208 21.63 -3.31 8.24
CA GLY A 208 20.51 -3.70 7.38
C GLY A 208 19.25 -2.87 7.55
N CYS A 209 18.19 -3.32 6.87
CA CYS A 209 16.90 -2.64 6.76
C CYS A 209 15.81 -3.26 7.65
N ALA A 210 16.17 -4.05 8.65
CA ALA A 210 15.21 -4.52 9.65
C ALA A 210 14.70 -3.31 10.46
N TRP A 211 13.44 -3.31 10.88
CA TRP A 211 12.82 -2.14 11.51
C TRP A 211 13.59 -1.66 12.76
N GLN A 212 14.19 -2.59 13.52
CA GLN A 212 15.00 -2.30 14.70
C GLN A 212 16.31 -1.57 14.39
N THR A 213 16.79 -1.67 13.15
CA THR A 213 18.08 -1.10 12.72
C THR A 213 17.89 0.13 11.85
N ARG A 214 16.68 0.45 11.41
CA ARG A 214 16.38 1.66 10.64
C ARG A 214 16.62 2.91 11.47
N THR A 215 16.92 4.00 10.79
CA THR A 215 16.99 5.33 11.39
C THR A 215 15.83 6.18 10.88
N CYS A 216 15.33 7.08 11.74
CA CYS A 216 14.32 8.08 11.38
C CYS A 216 14.98 9.44 11.20
N PRO A 217 15.37 9.84 9.98
CA PRO A 217 15.77 11.22 9.72
C PRO A 217 14.65 12.20 10.09
N PRO A 218 14.99 13.41 10.54
CA PRO A 218 13.98 14.44 10.78
C PRO A 218 13.20 14.75 9.50
N ASN A 219 12.01 15.35 9.66
CA ASN A 219 11.12 15.71 8.56
C ASN A 219 10.66 14.50 7.73
N GLY A 220 10.43 13.33 8.36
CA GLY A 220 9.82 12.16 7.72
C GLY A 220 8.41 12.48 7.20
N ALA A 221 7.60 13.11 8.04
CA ALA A 221 6.22 13.48 7.70
C ALA A 221 6.13 14.38 6.47
N ALA A 222 7.02 15.36 6.34
CA ALA A 222 7.03 16.25 5.18
C ALA A 222 7.34 15.51 3.87
N VAL A 223 8.23 14.51 3.91
CA VAL A 223 8.56 13.68 2.75
C VAL A 223 7.37 12.82 2.34
N LEU A 224 6.76 12.11 3.29
CA LEU A 224 5.59 11.28 3.00
C LEU A 224 4.41 12.12 2.53
N ARG A 225 4.18 13.29 3.15
CA ARG A 225 3.11 14.20 2.75
C ARG A 225 3.27 14.67 1.30
N ALA A 226 4.46 15.14 0.92
CA ALA A 226 4.72 15.56 -0.46
C ALA A 226 4.55 14.39 -1.45
N PHE A 227 5.03 13.20 -1.09
CA PHE A 227 4.84 11.99 -1.88
C PHE A 227 3.35 11.68 -2.13
N PHE A 228 2.52 11.68 -1.08
CA PHE A 228 1.08 11.39 -1.22
C PHE A 228 0.30 12.48 -1.95
N ASP A 229 0.70 13.75 -1.81
CA ASP A 229 0.12 14.84 -2.61
C ASP A 229 0.37 14.62 -4.11
N ASP A 230 1.61 14.28 -4.49
CA ASP A 230 1.99 14.06 -5.89
C ASP A 230 1.38 12.77 -6.47
N VAL A 231 1.43 11.67 -5.72
CA VAL A 231 0.88 10.37 -6.13
C VAL A 231 -0.64 10.45 -6.24
N GLY A 232 -1.31 11.07 -5.27
CA GLY A 232 -2.75 11.28 -5.31
C GLY A 232 -3.17 12.13 -6.51
N ALA A 233 -2.48 13.26 -6.76
CA ALA A 233 -2.75 14.08 -7.94
C ALA A 233 -2.58 13.29 -9.25
N ARG A 234 -1.56 12.43 -9.33
CA ARG A 234 -1.34 11.56 -10.50
C ARG A 234 -2.43 10.51 -10.67
N ILE A 235 -2.87 9.84 -9.61
CA ILE A 235 -4.00 8.90 -9.67
C ILE A 235 -5.26 9.64 -10.12
N ARG A 236 -5.57 10.79 -9.50
CA ARG A 236 -6.77 11.59 -9.81
C ARG A 236 -6.82 12.09 -11.24
N ALA A 237 -5.67 12.30 -11.89
CA ALA A 237 -5.61 12.66 -13.31
C ALA A 237 -6.04 11.52 -14.25
N ILE A 238 -6.13 10.28 -13.75
CA ILE A 238 -6.48 9.07 -14.50
C ILE A 238 -7.81 8.47 -13.98
N ASP A 239 -7.99 8.44 -12.66
CA ASP A 239 -9.14 7.88 -11.96
C ASP A 239 -9.65 8.85 -10.87
N ASP A 240 -10.73 9.57 -11.20
CA ASP A 240 -11.49 10.41 -10.27
C ASP A 240 -12.67 9.65 -9.63
N ARG A 241 -12.81 8.35 -9.92
CA ARG A 241 -13.98 7.53 -9.61
C ARG A 241 -13.83 6.70 -8.34
N HIS A 242 -12.60 6.44 -7.88
CA HIS A 242 -12.35 5.54 -6.74
C HIS A 242 -11.57 6.24 -5.61
N PRO A 243 -11.80 5.88 -4.32
CA PRO A 243 -11.01 6.41 -3.21
C PRO A 243 -9.56 5.90 -3.23
N ILE A 244 -8.66 6.66 -2.58
CA ILE A 244 -7.26 6.30 -2.40
C ILE A 244 -7.00 5.99 -0.92
N PHE A 245 -6.51 4.78 -0.66
CA PHE A 245 -6.13 4.27 0.66
C PHE A 245 -4.67 4.62 0.97
N ALA A 246 -4.37 4.87 2.24
CA ALA A 246 -3.08 5.35 2.69
C ALA A 246 -2.01 4.25 2.83
N GLY A 247 -2.45 3.02 3.14
CA GLY A 247 -1.59 1.86 3.38
C GLY A 247 -0.77 1.95 4.67
N PHE A 248 -1.11 2.86 5.58
CA PHE A 248 -0.39 3.07 6.84
C PHE A 248 -0.56 1.90 7.81
N VAL A 249 0.53 1.51 8.50
CA VAL A 249 0.47 0.62 9.67
C VAL A 249 -0.12 1.34 10.89
N GLY A 250 0.16 2.64 11.07
CA GLY A 250 -0.48 3.47 12.10
C GLY A 250 0.26 3.57 13.45
N GLY A 251 1.54 3.21 13.49
CA GLY A 251 2.39 3.19 14.68
C GLY A 251 3.58 4.16 14.65
N ASP A 252 4.77 3.66 15.00
CA ASP A 252 6.03 4.41 15.12
C ASP A 252 6.89 4.44 13.86
N GLN A 253 6.31 4.17 12.68
CA GLN A 253 7.09 4.25 11.45
C GLN A 253 7.61 5.67 11.22
N CYS A 254 8.86 5.82 10.80
CA CYS A 254 9.48 7.11 10.54
C CYS A 254 8.61 7.99 9.62
N GLY A 255 8.18 9.15 10.13
CA GLY A 255 7.31 10.09 9.42
C GLY A 255 5.80 9.90 9.65
N LEU A 256 5.40 8.93 10.48
CA LEU A 256 4.01 8.68 10.89
C LEU A 256 3.87 8.64 12.43
N THR A 257 4.91 9.01 13.17
CA THR A 257 4.93 8.95 14.63
C THR A 257 4.09 10.06 15.27
N GLY A 258 3.25 9.72 16.26
CA GLY A 258 2.44 10.70 16.98
C GLY A 258 1.61 11.62 16.07
N SER A 259 1.84 12.94 16.15
CA SER A 259 1.14 13.93 15.33
C SER A 259 1.55 13.94 13.86
N GLU A 260 2.67 13.32 13.50
CA GLU A 260 3.11 13.21 12.10
C GLU A 260 2.10 12.44 11.25
N TYR A 261 1.42 11.44 11.84
CA TYR A 261 0.36 10.71 11.16
C TYR A 261 -0.72 11.65 10.61
N ALA A 262 -1.26 12.54 11.45
CA ALA A 262 -2.28 13.49 11.01
C ALA A 262 -1.76 14.45 9.92
N ARG A 263 -0.48 14.84 9.99
CA ARG A 263 0.15 15.70 8.98
C ARG A 263 0.20 15.04 7.59
N VAL A 264 0.58 13.76 7.53
CA VAL A 264 0.60 12.99 6.28
C VAL A 264 -0.82 12.66 5.83
N ALA A 265 -1.67 12.19 6.75
CA ALA A 265 -3.07 11.87 6.50
C ALA A 265 -3.90 13.04 5.98
N ALA A 266 -3.51 14.29 6.28
CA ALA A 266 -4.11 15.50 5.72
C ALA A 266 -3.79 15.73 4.23
N SER A 267 -3.07 14.83 3.56
CA SER A 267 -2.89 14.87 2.11
C SER A 267 -4.25 14.87 1.39
N PRO A 268 -4.51 15.77 0.42
CA PRO A 268 -5.67 15.66 -0.46
C PRO A 268 -5.59 14.45 -1.41
N GLY A 269 -4.43 13.78 -1.47
CA GLY A 269 -4.23 12.56 -2.23
C GLY A 269 -4.69 11.27 -1.54
N LEU A 270 -5.27 11.38 -0.34
CA LEU A 270 -5.73 10.26 0.48
C LEU A 270 -7.17 10.47 0.91
N ASP A 271 -8.01 9.43 0.81
CA ASP A 271 -9.43 9.49 1.17
C ASP A 271 -9.79 8.50 2.29
N VAL A 272 -9.02 7.41 2.42
CA VAL A 272 -9.18 6.40 3.46
C VAL A 272 -7.86 6.22 4.18
N LEU A 273 -7.91 6.22 5.51
CA LEU A 273 -6.74 6.02 6.37
C LEU A 273 -6.69 4.58 6.85
N ASP A 274 -5.49 4.12 7.17
CA ASP A 274 -5.25 2.72 7.50
C ASP A 274 -4.57 2.56 8.86
N TYR A 275 -4.79 1.38 9.43
CA TYR A 275 -4.14 0.86 10.61
C TYR A 275 -3.93 -0.65 10.45
N HIS A 276 -2.79 -1.17 10.90
CA HIS A 276 -2.52 -2.61 10.93
C HIS A 276 -2.43 -3.06 12.39
N ASP A 277 -3.25 -4.04 12.77
CA ASP A 277 -3.37 -4.53 14.14
C ASP A 277 -2.82 -5.95 14.29
N TYR A 278 -1.60 -6.02 14.82
CA TYR A 278 -0.95 -7.27 15.19
C TYR A 278 -0.84 -7.44 16.71
N SER A 279 -1.55 -6.62 17.50
CA SER A 279 -1.43 -6.60 18.97
C SER A 279 -1.88 -7.90 19.66
N ALA A 280 -2.80 -8.64 19.02
CA ALA A 280 -3.26 -9.94 19.47
C ALA A 280 -2.42 -11.13 18.93
N GLY A 281 -1.49 -10.85 18.02
CA GLY A 281 -0.55 -11.84 17.48
C GLY A 281 0.73 -11.97 18.31
N GLY A 282 1.61 -12.88 17.88
CA GLY A 282 2.96 -13.01 18.42
C GLY A 282 3.95 -12.01 17.82
N ALA A 283 3.55 -11.29 16.77
CA ALA A 283 4.34 -10.20 16.20
C ALA A 283 4.43 -9.01 17.17
N VAL A 284 5.60 -8.38 17.19
CA VAL A 284 5.78 -7.11 17.93
C VAL A 284 5.02 -6.05 17.15
N ALA A 285 3.86 -5.63 17.66
CA ALA A 285 3.17 -4.46 17.13
C ALA A 285 4.13 -3.26 17.15
N PRO A 286 4.08 -2.37 16.14
CA PRO A 286 4.90 -1.17 16.13
C PRO A 286 4.70 -0.39 17.44
N GLY A 287 5.79 0.15 18.01
CA GLY A 287 5.70 0.95 19.21
C GLY A 287 4.85 2.20 18.98
N GLY A 288 4.30 2.80 20.04
CA GLY A 288 3.53 4.06 19.92
C GLY A 288 2.27 4.00 19.04
N SER A 289 1.86 2.80 18.64
CA SER A 289 0.66 2.49 17.87
C SER A 289 -0.51 2.32 18.83
N ASP A 290 -1.48 3.24 18.81
CA ASP A 290 -2.76 3.01 19.45
C ASP A 290 -3.90 3.43 18.51
N LEU A 291 -4.82 2.50 18.28
CA LEU A 291 -5.98 2.67 17.42
C LEU A 291 -6.87 3.86 17.85
N PRO A 292 -7.15 4.11 19.15
CA PRO A 292 -7.91 5.29 19.57
C PRO A 292 -7.35 6.63 19.10
N ALA A 293 -6.03 6.82 19.15
CA ALA A 293 -5.35 8.02 18.70
C ALA A 293 -5.47 8.18 17.18
N ARG A 294 -5.29 7.10 16.42
CA ARG A 294 -5.45 7.15 14.96
C ARG A 294 -6.88 7.45 14.55
N LEU A 295 -7.87 6.88 15.25
CA LEU A 295 -9.28 7.21 15.04
C LEU A 295 -9.60 8.67 15.38
N ALA A 296 -9.01 9.23 16.44
CA ALA A 296 -9.18 10.64 16.77
C ALA A 296 -8.60 11.56 15.67
N GLN A 297 -7.41 11.22 15.15
CA GLN A 297 -6.79 11.93 14.04
C GLN A 297 -7.61 11.81 12.75
N ALA A 298 -8.10 10.62 12.43
CA ALA A 298 -8.93 10.36 11.26
C ALA A 298 -10.24 11.18 11.29
N ARG A 299 -10.92 11.19 12.45
CA ARG A 299 -12.12 12.02 12.68
C ARG A 299 -11.85 13.51 12.55
N HIS A 300 -10.69 13.99 13.01
CA HIS A 300 -10.33 15.40 12.87
C HIS A 300 -10.12 15.81 11.39
N LEU A 301 -9.83 14.84 10.53
CA LEU A 301 -9.61 15.04 9.09
C LEU A 301 -10.85 14.72 8.25
N ASP A 302 -11.95 14.29 8.89
CA ASP A 302 -13.14 13.76 8.22
C ASP A 302 -12.79 12.64 7.23
N LYS A 303 -11.95 11.68 7.67
CA LYS A 303 -11.58 10.51 6.86
C LYS A 303 -11.89 9.20 7.61
N PRO A 304 -12.48 8.20 6.94
CA PRO A 304 -12.65 6.88 7.51
C PRO A 304 -11.30 6.22 7.77
N LEU A 305 -11.23 5.41 8.83
CA LEU A 305 -10.07 4.57 9.12
C LEU A 305 -10.45 3.10 9.02
N VAL A 306 -9.72 2.33 8.20
CA VAL A 306 -9.89 0.88 8.02
C VAL A 306 -8.71 0.15 8.69
N VAL A 307 -9.00 -0.96 9.37
CA VAL A 307 -7.95 -1.87 9.85
C VAL A 307 -7.59 -2.82 8.72
N ASN A 308 -6.74 -2.37 7.80
CA ASN A 308 -6.46 -3.11 6.56
C ASN A 308 -5.65 -4.39 6.77
N GLU A 309 -5.06 -4.60 7.94
CA GLU A 309 -4.47 -5.88 8.34
C GLU A 309 -4.77 -6.15 9.81
N VAL A 310 -5.31 -7.34 10.12
CA VAL A 310 -5.37 -7.85 11.49
C VAL A 310 -4.84 -9.28 11.53
N GLY A 311 -3.80 -9.50 12.34
CA GLY A 311 -3.08 -10.78 12.41
C GLY A 311 -3.12 -11.40 13.79
N ILE A 312 -3.51 -12.68 13.84
CA ILE A 312 -3.35 -13.54 15.01
C ILE A 312 -2.69 -14.84 14.54
N ASP A 313 -1.58 -15.21 15.16
CA ASP A 313 -0.91 -16.47 14.85
C ASP A 313 -1.75 -17.67 15.32
N ALA A 314 -1.78 -18.72 14.52
CA ALA A 314 -2.40 -19.99 14.87
C ALA A 314 -1.70 -21.18 14.20
N GLY A 315 -2.28 -22.37 14.34
CA GLY A 315 -1.65 -23.63 13.97
C GLY A 315 -1.06 -24.30 15.21
N SER A 316 0.27 -24.41 15.27
CA SER A 316 0.92 -25.10 16.40
C SER A 316 0.87 -24.34 17.73
N CYS A 317 0.61 -23.02 17.71
CA CYS A 317 0.57 -22.18 18.90
C CYS A 317 -0.84 -21.83 19.39
N LEU A 318 -1.86 -21.93 18.51
CA LEU A 318 -3.25 -21.60 18.84
C LEU A 318 -4.21 -22.39 17.94
N PRO A 319 -5.26 -23.05 18.50
CA PRO A 319 -6.28 -23.69 17.68
C PRO A 319 -7.03 -22.69 16.77
N LEU A 320 -7.33 -23.09 15.53
CA LEU A 320 -7.98 -22.21 14.55
C LEU A 320 -9.35 -21.69 15.04
N ASP A 321 -10.15 -22.53 15.71
CA ASP A 321 -11.43 -22.12 16.31
C ASP A 321 -11.26 -21.04 17.38
N THR A 322 -10.18 -21.10 18.16
CA THR A 322 -9.89 -20.09 19.18
C THR A 322 -9.48 -18.78 18.52
N ARG A 323 -8.62 -18.83 17.50
CA ARG A 323 -8.27 -17.66 16.69
C ARG A 323 -9.50 -17.00 16.07
N ALA A 324 -10.40 -17.78 15.47
CA ALA A 324 -11.61 -17.24 14.86
C ALA A 324 -12.52 -16.52 15.87
N LYS A 325 -12.63 -17.03 17.11
CA LYS A 325 -13.35 -16.32 18.18
C LYS A 325 -12.67 -15.01 18.55
N GLN A 326 -11.35 -14.98 18.64
CA GLN A 326 -10.58 -13.76 18.92
C GLN A 326 -10.74 -12.72 17.80
N PHE A 327 -10.71 -13.13 16.53
CA PHE A 327 -11.08 -12.24 15.43
C PHE A 327 -12.49 -11.69 15.61
N GLY A 328 -13.48 -12.52 15.97
CA GLY A 328 -14.83 -12.04 16.26
C GLY A 328 -14.88 -10.94 17.33
N THR A 329 -14.18 -11.12 18.46
CA THR A 329 -14.07 -10.09 19.50
C THR A 329 -13.37 -8.81 19.00
N LEU A 330 -12.35 -8.93 18.14
CA LEU A 330 -11.70 -7.77 17.54
C LEU A 330 -12.63 -7.00 16.61
N TYR A 331 -13.40 -7.67 15.74
CA TYR A 331 -14.39 -7.00 14.89
C TYR A 331 -15.44 -6.23 15.72
N GLU A 332 -15.96 -6.84 16.80
CA GLU A 332 -16.87 -6.15 17.73
C GLU A 332 -16.23 -4.91 18.35
N THR A 333 -14.96 -5.01 18.72
CA THR A 333 -14.17 -3.90 19.28
C THR A 333 -13.97 -2.79 18.24
N TYR A 334 -13.58 -3.13 17.01
CA TYR A 334 -13.40 -2.19 15.91
C TYR A 334 -14.68 -1.44 15.58
N ARG A 335 -15.81 -2.16 15.46
CA ARG A 335 -17.12 -1.54 15.23
C ARG A 335 -17.49 -0.57 16.35
N SER A 336 -17.32 -0.99 17.61
CA SER A 336 -17.63 -0.17 18.78
C SER A 336 -16.74 1.08 18.85
N ALA A 337 -15.49 0.96 18.40
CA ALA A 337 -14.54 2.08 18.32
C ALA A 337 -14.82 3.03 17.16
N GLY A 338 -15.63 2.62 16.16
CA GLY A 338 -15.93 3.41 14.96
C GLY A 338 -14.91 3.26 13.84
N VAL A 339 -14.27 2.11 13.73
CA VAL A 339 -13.48 1.70 12.56
C VAL A 339 -14.43 1.46 11.37
N ALA A 340 -13.98 1.83 10.17
CA ALA A 340 -14.77 1.77 8.94
C ALA A 340 -14.78 0.38 8.27
N GLY A 341 -13.81 -0.49 8.56
CA GLY A 341 -13.72 -1.87 8.07
C GLY A 341 -12.51 -2.60 8.65
N ALA A 342 -12.39 -3.91 8.42
CA ALA A 342 -11.22 -4.68 8.85
C ALA A 342 -10.93 -5.88 7.95
N LEU A 343 -9.65 -6.18 7.65
CA LEU A 343 -9.27 -7.30 6.79
C LEU A 343 -8.28 -8.24 7.50
N LEU A 344 -8.54 -9.54 7.43
CA LEU A 344 -7.70 -10.53 8.09
C LEU A 344 -6.39 -10.76 7.33
N TRP A 345 -5.27 -10.80 8.05
CA TRP A 345 -3.97 -11.22 7.53
C TRP A 345 -3.69 -12.67 7.92
N ALA A 346 -3.42 -13.59 6.98
CA ALA A 346 -3.62 -13.46 5.54
C ALA A 346 -4.10 -14.79 4.92
N PHE A 347 -4.91 -14.70 3.86
CA PHE A 347 -5.33 -15.89 3.12
C PHE A 347 -4.17 -16.48 2.33
N VAL A 348 -3.99 -17.80 2.49
CA VAL A 348 -3.10 -18.60 1.66
C VAL A 348 -3.76 -19.91 1.19
N PRO A 349 -3.49 -20.38 -0.04
CA PRO A 349 -4.10 -21.61 -0.55
C PRO A 349 -3.47 -22.87 0.08
N ASP A 350 -2.27 -22.74 0.64
CA ASP A 350 -1.46 -23.81 1.21
C ASP A 350 -0.99 -23.48 2.64
N PRO A 351 -1.92 -23.35 3.61
CA PRO A 351 -1.56 -22.97 4.97
C PRO A 351 -0.60 -23.97 5.61
N ARG A 352 0.22 -23.50 6.56
CA ARG A 352 1.14 -24.34 7.34
C ARG A 352 0.58 -24.66 8.73
N PRO A 353 -0.32 -25.66 8.87
CA PRO A 353 -1.03 -25.92 10.14
C PRO A 353 -0.13 -26.42 11.28
N ALA A 354 1.05 -26.93 10.95
CA ALA A 354 2.04 -27.40 11.93
C ALA A 354 3.00 -26.29 12.41
N GLU A 355 2.90 -25.08 11.86
CA GLU A 355 3.69 -23.92 12.24
C GLU A 355 2.81 -22.91 12.99
N CYS A 356 3.43 -21.99 13.72
CA CYS A 356 2.75 -20.85 14.33
C CYS A 356 2.82 -19.70 13.31
N THR A 357 1.73 -19.46 12.59
CA THR A 357 1.70 -18.53 11.45
C THR A 357 0.38 -17.78 11.38
N PHE A 358 0.35 -16.70 10.60
CA PHE A 358 -0.89 -15.98 10.27
C PHE A 358 -1.73 -16.64 9.17
N ASP A 359 -1.27 -17.75 8.58
CA ASP A 359 -1.89 -18.38 7.41
C ASP A 359 -3.38 -18.71 7.65
N ILE A 360 -4.25 -18.29 6.74
CA ILE A 360 -5.69 -18.61 6.73
C ILE A 360 -5.98 -19.41 5.46
N GLY A 361 -6.24 -20.70 5.62
CA GLY A 361 -6.59 -21.60 4.51
C GLY A 361 -8.07 -21.58 4.15
N PHE A 362 -8.45 -22.34 3.11
CA PHE A 362 -9.84 -22.52 2.70
C PHE A 362 -10.74 -23.13 3.79
N ASP A 363 -10.21 -23.97 4.67
CA ASP A 363 -10.97 -24.65 5.72
C ASP A 363 -10.90 -23.93 7.08
N ASP A 364 -10.30 -22.74 7.13
CA ASP A 364 -10.16 -21.98 8.37
C ASP A 364 -11.51 -21.40 8.83
N PRO A 365 -11.88 -21.53 10.12
CA PRO A 365 -13.10 -20.93 10.67
C PRO A 365 -13.17 -19.40 10.55
N ALA A 366 -12.05 -18.71 10.29
CA ALA A 366 -12.01 -17.28 9.99
C ALA A 366 -12.90 -16.87 8.80
N TRP A 367 -13.19 -17.77 7.85
CA TRP A 367 -14.17 -17.51 6.78
C TRP A 367 -15.57 -17.22 7.31
N GLN A 368 -16.00 -17.92 8.38
CA GLN A 368 -17.29 -17.68 9.02
C GLN A 368 -17.32 -16.36 9.79
N VAL A 369 -16.16 -15.90 10.27
CA VAL A 369 -16.03 -14.56 10.87
C VAL A 369 -16.32 -13.52 9.80
N VAL A 370 -15.63 -13.58 8.66
CA VAL A 370 -15.83 -12.63 7.55
C VAL A 370 -17.29 -12.64 7.06
N GLU A 371 -17.91 -13.81 6.89
CA GLU A 371 -19.31 -13.93 6.48
C GLU A 371 -20.28 -13.22 7.42
N ARG A 372 -20.10 -13.37 8.74
CA ARG A 372 -20.93 -12.72 9.75
C ARG A 372 -20.81 -11.20 9.70
N GLU A 373 -19.62 -10.67 9.42
CA GLU A 373 -19.37 -9.22 9.47
C GLU A 373 -19.87 -8.47 8.22
N ILE A 374 -20.14 -9.19 7.12
CA ILE A 374 -20.66 -8.58 5.89
C ILE A 374 -22.18 -8.71 5.79
N SER A 375 -22.77 -9.67 6.52
CA SER A 375 -24.22 -9.88 6.60
C SER A 375 -24.91 -8.71 7.32
#